data_AF-A0A2R6G4F2-F1
#
_entry.id   AF-A0A2R6G4F2-F1
#
_cell.length_a   1.000
_cell.length_b   1.000
_cell.length_c   1.000
_cell.angle_alpha   90.00
_cell.angle_beta   90.00
_cell.angle_gamma   90.00
#
_symmetry.space_group_name_H-M   'P 1'
#
loop_
_entity.id
_entity.type
_entity.pdbx_description
1 polymer ?
#
loop_
_entity_poly.entity_id
_entity_poly.type
_entity_poly.pdbx_seq_one_letter_code
_entity_poly.pdbx_strand_id
1 'polypeptide(L)'
;PGREVEEGGRTEWRPVETSVRSLQAGGETVGVASPGGLLGVGTGLDPATTKGDALAGQVAGTPGTLPPTQHQFTMGVDLLDRIVGQEAGTVDEISTGEPLMMIVGTAKTAGSVTSARDGECEVALQRPVCAREGAKIAINRRIGGRWRLIGIGTLRE
;
A
#
# COMPACT_ATOMS: atom_id res chain seq x y z
N PRO A 1 -2.00 8.24 -0.28
CA PRO A 1 -1.12 9.01 0.62
C PRO A 1 -0.38 10.08 -0.19
N GLY A 2 0.17 11.08 0.50
CA GLY A 2 0.91 12.19 -0.09
C GLY A 2 2.20 12.42 0.69
N ARG A 3 2.44 13.64 1.16
CA ARG A 3 3.61 13.98 1.98
C ARG A 3 3.29 13.92 3.47
N GLU A 4 4.28 13.50 4.24
CA GLU A 4 4.28 13.58 5.69
C GLU A 4 4.56 15.03 6.12
N VAL A 5 3.79 15.53 7.08
CA VAL A 5 3.95 16.86 7.66
C VAL A 5 3.89 16.73 9.17
N GLU A 6 4.89 17.26 9.86
CA GLU A 6 4.88 17.38 11.31
C GLU A 6 4.40 18.77 11.71
N GLU A 7 3.23 18.85 12.33
CA GLU A 7 2.66 20.09 12.87
C GLU A 7 2.17 19.86 14.31
N GLY A 8 2.63 20.70 15.24
CA GLY A 8 2.16 20.64 16.64
C GLY A 8 2.43 19.32 17.36
N GLY A 9 3.50 18.59 16.99
CA GLY A 9 3.83 17.29 17.57
C GLY A 9 2.99 16.12 17.05
N ARG A 10 2.21 16.34 15.98
CA ARG A 10 1.45 15.30 15.30
C ARG A 10 1.93 15.15 13.87
N THR A 11 2.04 13.91 13.44
CA THR A 11 2.31 13.54 12.05
C THR A 11 1.00 13.47 11.27
N GLU A 12 0.91 14.22 10.18
CA GLU A 12 -0.23 14.22 9.26
C GLU A 12 0.22 13.86 7.84
N TRP A 13 -0.64 13.16 7.09
CA TRP A 13 -0.39 12.82 5.69
C TRP A 13 -1.28 13.66 4.78
N ARG A 14 -0.69 14.62 4.08
CA ARG A 14 -1.42 15.55 3.20
C ARG A 14 -1.23 15.21 1.73
N PRO A 15 -2.28 15.23 0.90
CA PRO A 15 -2.16 15.12 -0.55
C PRO A 15 -1.17 16.15 -1.13
N VAL A 16 -0.52 15.78 -2.23
CA VAL A 16 0.38 16.69 -2.96
C VAL A 16 -0.27 16.98 -4.30
N GLU A 17 -0.45 18.27 -4.59
CA GLU A 17 -1.00 18.73 -5.86
C GLU A 17 0.11 19.14 -6.81
N THR A 18 -0.06 18.82 -8.09
CA THR A 18 0.86 19.20 -9.16
C THR A 18 0.15 19.19 -10.51
N SER A 19 0.83 19.68 -11.54
CA SER A 19 0.37 19.63 -12.93
C SER A 19 1.20 18.65 -13.75
N VAL A 20 0.56 18.01 -14.73
CA VAL A 20 1.23 17.18 -15.73
C VAL A 20 1.89 18.09 -16.77
N ARG A 21 3.18 17.85 -17.04
CA ARG A 21 3.98 18.60 -18.01
C ARG A 21 4.34 17.78 -19.25
N SER A 22 4.50 16.47 -19.09
CA SER A 22 4.80 15.57 -20.21
C SER A 22 4.34 14.15 -19.88
N LEU A 23 4.12 13.35 -20.92
CA LEU A 23 3.83 11.93 -20.82
C LEU A 23 4.82 11.15 -21.67
N GLN A 24 5.25 10.00 -21.17
CA GLN A 24 6.14 9.10 -21.87
C GLN A 24 5.63 7.65 -21.80
N ALA A 25 5.44 7.02 -22.95
CA ALA A 25 4.92 5.65 -23.06
C ALA A 25 5.60 4.94 -24.23
N GLY A 26 5.94 3.66 -24.07
CA GLY A 26 6.59 2.88 -25.13
C GLY A 26 7.96 3.43 -25.57
N GLY A 27 8.61 4.27 -24.77
CA GLY A 27 9.87 4.95 -25.11
C GLY A 27 9.72 6.30 -25.79
N GLU A 28 8.50 6.74 -26.11
CA GLU A 28 8.23 7.97 -26.85
C GLU A 28 7.48 9.00 -26.00
N THR A 29 7.61 10.28 -26.35
CA THR A 29 6.78 11.35 -25.79
C THR A 29 5.42 11.36 -26.48
N VAL A 30 4.35 11.33 -25.69
CA VAL A 30 2.96 11.26 -26.20
C VAL A 30 2.12 12.41 -25.65
N GLY A 31 1.10 12.83 -26.40
CA GLY A 31 0.13 13.83 -25.93
C GLY A 31 -1.02 13.24 -25.12
N VAL A 32 -1.34 11.96 -25.33
CA VAL A 32 -2.41 11.23 -24.66
C VAL A 32 -1.95 9.80 -24.41
N ALA A 33 -2.34 9.22 -23.27
CA ALA A 33 -2.08 7.82 -22.93
C ALA A 33 -3.40 7.13 -22.53
N SER A 34 -3.51 5.84 -22.83
CA SER A 34 -4.61 4.97 -22.42
C SER A 34 -4.13 3.94 -21.39
N PRO A 35 -5.04 3.25 -20.67
CA PRO A 35 -4.66 2.18 -19.75
C PRO A 35 -3.84 1.06 -20.43
N GLY A 36 -2.85 0.53 -19.70
CA GLY A 36 -1.98 -0.56 -20.14
C GLY A 36 -0.51 -0.14 -20.30
N GLY A 37 0.42 -0.95 -19.79
CA GLY A 37 1.85 -0.66 -19.84
C GLY A 37 2.35 0.31 -18.76
N LEU A 38 3.61 0.71 -18.88
CA LEU A 38 4.26 1.70 -18.01
C LEU A 38 4.12 3.10 -18.60
N LEU A 39 3.76 4.06 -17.76
CA LEU A 39 3.60 5.47 -18.11
C LEU A 39 4.55 6.32 -17.26
N GLY A 40 5.44 7.06 -17.90
CA GLY A 40 6.18 8.15 -17.29
C GLY A 40 5.33 9.41 -17.28
N VAL A 41 5.15 10.03 -16.12
CA VAL A 41 4.43 11.31 -15.96
C VAL A 41 5.41 12.35 -15.46
N GLY A 42 5.81 13.27 -16.33
CA GLY A 42 6.58 14.45 -15.94
C GLY A 42 5.65 15.44 -15.24
N THR A 43 6.00 15.85 -14.02
CA THR A 43 5.18 16.76 -13.22
C THR A 43 5.91 18.07 -12.92
N GLY A 44 5.21 19.01 -12.31
CA GLY A 44 5.79 20.24 -11.79
C GLY A 44 6.32 20.16 -10.36
N LEU A 45 6.45 18.97 -9.80
CA LEU A 45 6.98 18.77 -8.45
C LEU A 45 8.45 19.17 -8.34
N ASP A 46 8.86 19.60 -7.15
CA ASP A 46 10.28 19.71 -6.81
C ASP A 46 10.94 18.31 -6.89
N PRO A 47 12.02 18.12 -7.67
CA PRO A 47 12.71 16.84 -7.78
C PRO A 47 13.08 16.20 -6.45
N ALA A 48 13.36 17.00 -5.41
CA ALA A 48 13.65 16.52 -4.06
C ALA A 48 12.50 15.66 -3.49
N THR A 49 11.26 15.96 -3.84
CA THR A 49 10.07 15.22 -3.36
C THR A 49 9.90 13.85 -4.00
N THR A 50 10.53 13.62 -5.15
CA THR A 50 10.46 12.35 -5.91
C THR A 50 11.72 11.50 -5.80
N LYS A 51 12.81 12.07 -5.26
CA LYS A 51 14.14 11.44 -5.21
C LYS A 51 14.10 10.11 -4.46
N GLY A 52 14.77 9.09 -5.01
CA GLY A 52 15.01 7.82 -4.32
C GLY A 52 13.72 7.06 -3.97
N ASP A 53 12.78 6.99 -4.91
CA ASP A 53 11.51 6.28 -4.75
C ASP A 53 10.60 6.82 -3.64
N ALA A 54 10.76 8.09 -3.25
CA ALA A 54 9.97 8.72 -2.16
C ALA A 54 8.44 8.66 -2.39
N LEU A 55 8.00 8.64 -3.65
CA LEU A 55 6.60 8.49 -4.04
C LEU A 55 6.19 7.06 -4.46
N ALA A 56 7.06 6.05 -4.25
CA ALA A 56 6.69 4.67 -4.55
C ALA A 56 5.49 4.22 -3.71
N GLY A 57 4.53 3.56 -4.37
CA GLY A 57 3.29 3.10 -3.75
C GLY A 57 2.22 4.18 -3.55
N GLN A 58 2.46 5.42 -3.97
CA GLN A 58 1.45 6.47 -3.95
C GLN A 58 0.43 6.29 -5.08
N VAL A 59 -0.76 6.85 -4.88
CA VAL A 59 -1.84 6.84 -5.88
C VAL A 59 -2.00 8.26 -6.42
N ALA A 60 -2.02 8.40 -7.75
CA ALA A 60 -2.23 9.67 -8.43
C ALA A 60 -3.56 9.68 -9.18
N GLY A 61 -4.18 10.85 -9.28
CA GLY A 61 -5.48 11.04 -9.90
C GLY A 61 -5.85 12.52 -9.89
N THR A 62 -6.96 12.85 -10.54
CA THR A 62 -7.51 14.20 -10.50
C THR A 62 -7.92 14.59 -9.07
N PRO A 63 -7.87 15.89 -8.71
CA PRO A 63 -8.32 16.34 -7.40
C PRO A 63 -9.74 15.84 -7.07
N GLY A 64 -9.91 15.32 -5.85
CA GLY A 64 -11.20 14.81 -5.36
C GLY A 64 -11.62 13.42 -5.86
N THR A 65 -10.83 12.75 -6.72
CA THR A 65 -11.19 11.43 -7.26
C THR A 65 -10.42 10.27 -6.66
N LEU A 66 -9.50 10.55 -5.72
CA LEU A 66 -8.70 9.53 -5.07
C LEU A 66 -9.51 8.76 -4.01
N PRO A 67 -9.25 7.45 -3.82
CA PRO A 67 -9.77 6.71 -2.68
C PRO A 67 -9.37 7.34 -1.32
N PRO A 68 -10.08 7.01 -0.23
CA PRO A 68 -9.75 7.52 1.09
C PRO A 68 -8.37 7.05 1.57
N THR A 69 -7.78 7.83 2.48
CA THR A 69 -6.55 7.47 3.18
C THR A 69 -6.90 6.62 4.40
N GLN A 70 -6.41 5.39 4.41
CA GLN A 70 -6.62 4.41 5.47
C GLN A 70 -5.43 4.43 6.42
N HIS A 71 -5.68 4.72 7.69
CA HIS A 71 -4.71 4.64 8.79
C HIS A 71 -4.83 3.33 9.56
N GLN A 72 -6.04 2.81 9.62
CA GLN A 72 -6.43 1.53 10.17
C GLN A 72 -7.59 1.01 9.32
N PHE A 73 -7.76 -0.30 9.28
CA PHE A 73 -8.90 -0.93 8.62
C PHE A 73 -9.09 -2.35 9.12
N THR A 74 -10.27 -2.90 8.91
CA THR A 74 -10.55 -4.34 9.01
C THR A 74 -10.27 -5.00 7.66
N MET A 75 -9.83 -6.25 7.64
CA MET A 75 -9.76 -7.02 6.41
C MET A 75 -10.21 -8.46 6.63
N GLY A 76 -10.99 -8.97 5.69
CA GLY A 76 -11.21 -10.42 5.58
C GLY A 76 -9.93 -11.10 5.13
N VAL A 77 -9.59 -12.24 5.72
CA VAL A 77 -8.31 -12.94 5.54
C VAL A 77 -8.53 -14.33 4.98
N ASP A 78 -7.88 -14.62 3.85
CA ASP A 78 -7.76 -15.94 3.26
C ASP A 78 -6.29 -16.40 3.35
N LEU A 79 -5.99 -17.26 4.32
CA LEU A 79 -4.64 -17.81 4.52
C LEU A 79 -4.34 -18.93 3.52
N LEU A 80 -3.06 -19.06 3.15
CA LEU A 80 -2.58 -20.16 2.31
C LEU A 80 -2.39 -21.42 3.16
N ASP A 81 -2.57 -22.60 2.58
CA ASP A 81 -2.33 -23.87 3.29
C ASP A 81 -0.86 -24.10 3.65
N ARG A 82 0.06 -23.44 2.93
CA ARG A 82 1.51 -23.60 3.07
C ARG A 82 2.26 -22.29 2.90
N ILE A 83 3.42 -22.20 3.53
CA ILE A 83 4.31 -21.04 3.40
C ILE A 83 4.99 -21.05 2.02
N VAL A 84 4.83 -19.97 1.26
CA VAL A 84 5.46 -19.83 -0.05
C VAL A 84 6.99 -19.72 0.10
N GLY A 85 7.71 -20.61 -0.60
CA GLY A 85 9.18 -20.61 -0.62
C GLY A 85 9.84 -21.36 0.55
N GLN A 86 9.11 -22.26 1.21
CA GLN A 86 9.65 -23.30 2.09
C GLN A 86 9.09 -24.67 1.68
N GLU A 87 9.87 -25.74 1.89
CA GLU A 87 9.47 -27.11 1.56
C GLU A 87 8.45 -27.68 2.55
N ALA A 88 8.47 -27.19 3.79
CA ALA A 88 7.56 -27.60 4.86
C ALA A 88 7.12 -26.40 5.70
N GLY A 89 5.91 -26.48 6.26
CA GLY A 89 5.33 -25.49 7.17
C GLY A 89 3.93 -25.07 6.76
N THR A 90 2.99 -25.22 7.70
CA THR A 90 1.63 -24.70 7.62
C THR A 90 1.62 -23.22 8.00
N VAL A 91 0.62 -22.48 7.52
CA VAL A 91 0.40 -21.10 7.94
C VAL A 91 -0.50 -21.12 9.16
N ASP A 92 0.03 -20.69 10.30
CA ASP A 92 -0.77 -20.51 11.51
C ASP A 92 -1.72 -19.31 11.39
N GLU A 93 -2.80 -19.29 12.17
CA GLU A 93 -3.71 -18.15 12.26
C GLU A 93 -2.99 -16.84 12.62
N ILE A 94 -3.61 -15.71 12.28
CA ILE A 94 -3.10 -14.38 12.64
C ILE A 94 -3.44 -14.10 14.10
N SER A 95 -2.48 -13.57 14.85
CA SER A 95 -2.65 -13.26 16.28
C SER A 95 -2.71 -11.76 16.55
N THR A 96 -3.45 -11.35 17.58
CA THR A 96 -3.44 -9.95 18.06
C THR A 96 -2.04 -9.54 18.51
N GLY A 97 -1.64 -8.32 18.16
CA GLY A 97 -0.30 -7.77 18.41
C GLY A 97 0.75 -8.17 17.37
N GLU A 98 0.41 -9.06 16.44
CA GLU A 98 1.36 -9.52 15.42
C GLU A 98 1.70 -8.41 14.42
N PRO A 99 2.99 -8.18 14.11
CA PRO A 99 3.39 -7.28 13.04
C PRO A 99 3.26 -7.97 11.68
N LEU A 100 2.50 -7.36 10.77
CA LEU A 100 2.33 -7.82 9.39
C LEU A 100 2.89 -6.79 8.40
N MET A 101 3.44 -7.28 7.30
CA MET A 101 3.74 -6.46 6.12
C MET A 101 2.66 -6.69 5.07
N MET A 102 2.08 -5.60 4.59
CA MET A 102 0.97 -5.60 3.66
C MET A 102 1.35 -4.89 2.37
N ILE A 103 0.91 -5.46 1.25
CA ILE A 103 1.00 -4.82 -0.06
C ILE A 103 -0.44 -4.55 -0.53
N VAL A 104 -0.81 -3.27 -0.61
CA VAL A 104 -2.14 -2.81 -1.04
C VAL A 104 -1.98 -2.09 -2.37
N GLY A 105 -2.37 -2.74 -3.47
CA GLY A 105 -2.02 -2.28 -4.81
C GLY A 105 -0.50 -2.26 -4.99
N THR A 106 0.08 -1.07 -5.16
CA THR A 106 1.54 -0.86 -5.23
C THR A 106 2.13 -0.36 -3.90
N ALA A 107 1.30 -0.03 -2.91
CA ALA A 107 1.72 0.48 -1.61
C ALA A 107 2.22 -0.65 -0.71
N LYS A 108 3.49 -0.58 -0.29
CA LYS A 108 4.04 -1.44 0.76
C LYS A 108 3.94 -0.72 2.10
N THR A 109 3.32 -1.34 3.09
CA THR A 109 3.22 -0.81 4.45
C THR A 109 3.40 -1.92 5.48
N ALA A 110 3.69 -1.54 6.71
CA ALA A 110 3.68 -2.43 7.87
C ALA A 110 2.62 -1.96 8.86
N GLY A 111 2.03 -2.90 9.58
CA GLY A 111 1.03 -2.61 10.60
C GLY A 111 1.04 -3.65 11.70
N SER A 112 0.50 -3.29 12.85
CA SER A 112 0.23 -4.22 13.95
C SER A 112 -1.24 -4.63 13.92
N VAL A 113 -1.48 -5.93 14.06
CA VAL A 113 -2.83 -6.46 14.24
C VAL A 113 -3.36 -6.00 15.60
N THR A 114 -4.44 -5.24 15.61
CA THR A 114 -5.07 -4.75 16.85
C THR A 114 -6.11 -5.72 17.39
N SER A 115 -6.70 -6.53 16.52
CA SER A 115 -7.74 -7.52 16.83
C SER A 115 -7.69 -8.62 15.78
N ALA A 116 -7.66 -9.88 16.20
CA ALA A 116 -7.72 -11.03 15.31
C ALA A 116 -8.94 -11.89 15.66
N ARG A 117 -9.67 -12.32 14.63
CA ARG A 117 -10.84 -13.19 14.70
C ARG A 117 -10.74 -14.23 13.58
N ASP A 118 -11.58 -15.25 13.65
CA ASP A 118 -11.62 -16.27 12.60
C ASP A 118 -11.99 -15.62 11.24
N GLY A 119 -11.10 -15.76 10.25
CA GLY A 119 -11.24 -15.21 8.91
C GLY A 119 -11.16 -13.68 8.78
N GLU A 120 -10.82 -12.92 9.83
CA GLU A 120 -10.79 -11.45 9.79
C GLU A 120 -9.80 -10.86 10.82
N CYS A 121 -9.16 -9.74 10.47
CA CYS A 121 -8.40 -8.97 11.45
C CYS A 121 -8.47 -7.46 11.22
N GLU A 122 -8.32 -6.71 12.31
CA GLU A 122 -8.13 -5.26 12.31
C GLU A 122 -6.64 -4.96 12.40
N VAL A 123 -6.19 -3.98 11.60
CA VAL A 123 -4.79 -3.56 11.55
C VAL A 123 -4.66 -2.06 11.69
N ALA A 124 -3.68 -1.62 12.49
CA ALA A 124 -3.23 -0.24 12.57
C ALA A 124 -1.91 -0.10 11.79
N LEU A 125 -1.88 0.81 10.82
CA LEU A 125 -0.75 0.98 9.90
C LEU A 125 0.29 1.95 10.47
N GLN A 126 1.57 1.63 10.27
CA GLN A 126 2.66 2.58 10.54
C GLN A 126 2.67 3.71 9.50
N ARG A 127 2.45 3.37 8.23
CA ARG A 127 2.29 4.33 7.13
C ARG A 127 0.93 4.12 6.47
N PRO A 128 0.09 5.16 6.37
CA PRO A 128 -1.24 5.01 5.79
C PRO A 128 -1.18 4.71 4.29
N VAL A 129 -2.24 4.11 3.77
CA VAL A 129 -2.39 3.74 2.35
C VAL A 129 -3.60 4.44 1.75
N CYS A 130 -3.61 4.71 0.44
CA CYS A 130 -4.81 5.17 -0.26
C CYS A 130 -5.45 3.97 -0.93
N ALA A 131 -6.61 3.56 -0.43
CA ALA A 131 -7.28 2.34 -0.88
C ALA A 131 -8.79 2.46 -0.67
N ARG A 132 -9.53 1.87 -1.60
CA ARG A 132 -10.99 1.70 -1.48
C ARG A 132 -11.31 0.36 -0.81
N GLU A 133 -12.51 0.26 -0.25
CA GLU A 133 -13.09 -1.01 0.18
C GLU A 133 -13.05 -2.06 -0.94
N GLY A 134 -12.85 -3.32 -0.57
CA GLY A 134 -12.69 -4.43 -1.50
C GLY A 134 -11.31 -4.53 -2.16
N ALA A 135 -10.38 -3.61 -1.86
CA ALA A 135 -9.00 -3.72 -2.33
C ALA A 135 -8.36 -5.03 -1.84
N LYS A 136 -7.66 -5.72 -2.74
CA LYS A 136 -6.90 -6.93 -2.41
C LYS A 136 -5.56 -6.55 -1.77
N ILE A 137 -5.19 -7.31 -0.75
CA ILE A 137 -4.02 -7.07 0.09
C ILE A 137 -3.18 -8.34 0.09
N ALA A 138 -1.89 -8.27 -0.25
CA ALA A 138 -0.99 -9.40 0.01
C ALA A 138 -0.50 -9.32 1.46
N ILE A 139 -0.70 -10.39 2.23
CA ILE A 139 -0.36 -10.46 3.65
C ILE A 139 0.95 -11.21 3.81
N ASN A 140 1.94 -10.57 4.43
CA ASN A 140 3.25 -11.14 4.68
C ASN A 140 3.56 -11.16 6.18
N ARG A 141 4.05 -12.31 6.65
CA ARG A 141 4.50 -12.55 8.02
C ARG A 141 6.01 -12.66 8.10
N ARG A 142 6.60 -12.26 9.22
CA ARG A 142 8.03 -12.42 9.46
C ARG A 142 8.33 -13.82 9.99
N ILE A 143 8.98 -14.66 9.19
CA ILE A 143 9.36 -16.04 9.52
C ILE A 143 10.86 -16.21 9.27
N GLY A 144 11.62 -16.65 10.28
CA GLY A 144 13.07 -16.82 10.17
C GLY A 144 13.81 -15.54 9.75
N GLY A 145 13.30 -14.38 10.18
CA GLY A 145 13.88 -13.07 9.87
C GLY A 145 13.51 -12.48 8.50
N ARG A 146 12.79 -13.21 7.63
CA ARG A 146 12.34 -12.73 6.31
C ARG A 146 10.82 -12.59 6.25
N TRP A 147 10.34 -11.69 5.40
CA TRP A 147 8.92 -11.59 5.09
C TRP A 147 8.53 -12.70 4.12
N ARG A 148 7.46 -13.42 4.45
CA ARG A 148 6.92 -14.52 3.66
C ARG A 148 5.43 -14.25 3.41
N LEU A 149 5.00 -14.46 2.17
CA LEU A 149 3.58 -14.41 1.82
C LEU A 149 2.85 -15.55 2.54
N ILE A 150 1.79 -15.20 3.27
CA ILE A 150 0.98 -16.15 4.04
C ILE A 150 -0.49 -16.17 3.63
N GLY A 151 -0.97 -15.16 2.89
CA GLY A 151 -2.38 -15.05 2.57
C GLY A 151 -2.73 -13.82 1.74
N ILE A 152 -4.01 -13.73 1.41
CA ILE A 152 -4.62 -12.59 0.74
C ILE A 152 -5.67 -12.00 1.67
N GLY A 153 -5.65 -10.69 1.82
CA GLY A 153 -6.67 -9.92 2.50
C GLY A 153 -7.61 -9.23 1.52
N THR A 154 -8.81 -8.92 1.98
CA THR A 154 -9.74 -8.02 1.29
C THR A 154 -10.11 -6.90 2.25
N LEU A 155 -9.75 -5.66 1.91
CA LEU A 155 -10.03 -4.49 2.73
C LEU A 155 -11.53 -4.36 2.98
N ARG A 156 -11.89 -4.21 4.25
CA ARG A 156 -13.21 -3.88 4.78
C ARG A 156 -13.06 -2.58 5.60
N GLU A 157 -14.16 -2.09 6.16
CA GLU A 157 -14.19 -0.87 6.99
C GLU A 157 -13.09 -0.84 8.06
#